data_AF-A0A8S3ZRM4-F1
#
_entry.id   AF-A0A8S3ZRM4-F1
#
_cell.length_a   1.000
_cell.length_b   1.000
_cell.length_c   1.000
_cell.angle_alpha   90.00
_cell.angle_beta   90.00
_cell.angle_gamma   90.00
#
_symmetry.space_group_name_H-M   'P 1'
#
loop_
_entity.id
_entity.type
_entity.pdbx_description
1 polymer ?
#
loop_
_entity_poly.entity_id
_entity_poly.type
_entity_poly.pdbx_seq_one_letter_code
_entity_poly.pdbx_strand_id
1 'polypeptide(L)'
;MKVISFIMQFAFLSTSATIGAFRNDAAPLSPPPNSTLDYLDRTLGGLDRAFAFFRHVYQDVNLDAIIGTRIVEASLNVLLQRLAGKGVLSSIPGSVISRIKQIRDEAKQISDAAIPYIIQNQPEYYA
;
A
#
# COMPACT_ATOMS: atom_id res chain seq x y z
N MET A 1 -6.35 31.58 -60.53
CA MET A 1 -5.26 30.58 -60.40
C MET A 1 -5.88 29.22 -60.21
N LYS A 2 -5.34 28.21 -60.92
CA LYS A 2 -5.96 26.90 -61.20
C LYS A 2 -6.00 25.97 -59.98
N VAL A 3 -7.13 25.29 -59.84
CA VAL A 3 -7.39 24.12 -59.00
C VAL A 3 -6.65 22.91 -59.59
N ILE A 4 -5.91 22.14 -58.80
CA ILE A 4 -5.54 20.75 -59.13
C ILE A 4 -5.72 19.87 -57.90
N SER A 5 -6.67 18.96 -58.05
CA SER A 5 -6.96 17.78 -57.26
C SER A 5 -5.97 16.66 -57.63
N PHE A 6 -5.51 15.86 -56.67
CA PHE A 6 -4.97 14.53 -56.99
C PHE A 6 -5.36 13.51 -55.90
N ILE A 7 -6.20 12.58 -56.34
CA ILE A 7 -6.63 11.34 -55.67
C ILE A 7 -5.80 10.19 -56.28
N MET A 8 -5.70 9.06 -55.56
CA MET A 8 -5.14 7.73 -55.91
C MET A 8 -3.75 7.45 -55.32
N GLN A 9 -3.44 6.28 -54.76
CA GLN A 9 -4.11 4.98 -54.80
C GLN A 9 -3.67 4.08 -53.65
N PHE A 10 -4.61 3.25 -53.22
CA PHE A 10 -4.44 2.07 -52.38
C PHE A 10 -3.31 1.13 -52.85
N ALA A 11 -2.51 0.64 -51.89
CA ALA A 11 -1.92 -0.68 -51.97
C ALA A 11 -2.17 -1.41 -50.65
N PHE A 12 -3.23 -2.22 -50.63
CA PHE A 12 -3.44 -3.28 -49.67
C PHE A 12 -2.43 -4.40 -49.99
N LEU A 13 -1.53 -4.71 -49.06
CA LEU A 13 -1.02 -6.07 -48.93
C LEU A 13 -1.01 -6.45 -47.46
N SER A 14 -1.91 -7.37 -47.15
CA SER A 14 -2.00 -8.11 -45.90
C SER A 14 -0.70 -8.85 -45.64
N THR A 15 -0.08 -8.58 -44.49
CA THR A 15 0.76 -9.59 -43.85
C THR A 15 0.23 -9.76 -42.44
N SER A 16 -0.58 -10.80 -42.26
CA SER A 16 -1.00 -11.28 -40.95
C SER A 16 0.24 -11.81 -40.23
N ALA A 17 0.81 -11.00 -39.35
CA ALA A 17 1.70 -11.48 -38.30
C ALA A 17 1.00 -11.18 -36.98
N THR A 18 0.34 -12.20 -36.44
CA THR A 18 -0.18 -12.26 -35.09
C THR A 18 0.99 -12.06 -34.12
N ILE A 19 1.31 -10.81 -33.80
CA ILE A 19 2.21 -10.51 -32.68
C ILE A 19 1.38 -10.72 -31.43
N GLY A 20 1.53 -11.92 -30.88
CA GLY A 20 0.92 -12.33 -29.63
C GLY A 20 1.11 -11.26 -28.57
N ALA A 21 0.03 -11.05 -27.81
CA ALA A 21 0.07 -10.34 -26.56
C ALA A 21 1.27 -10.83 -25.74
N PHE A 22 2.34 -10.01 -25.69
CA PHE A 22 3.32 -10.08 -24.63
C PHE A 22 2.59 -9.65 -23.35
N ARG A 23 1.89 -10.62 -22.79
CA ARG A 23 1.46 -10.61 -21.41
C ARG A 23 2.75 -10.50 -20.61
N ASN A 24 3.01 -9.29 -20.14
CA ASN A 24 4.14 -9.00 -19.27
C ASN A 24 3.77 -9.56 -17.90
N ASP A 25 3.78 -10.89 -17.78
CA ASP A 25 3.75 -11.61 -16.50
C ASP A 25 5.14 -11.46 -15.86
N ALA A 26 5.59 -10.21 -15.70
CA ALA A 26 6.71 -9.91 -14.84
C ALA A 26 6.27 -10.27 -13.42
N ALA A 27 6.69 -11.44 -12.97
CA ALA A 27 6.66 -11.82 -11.56
C ALA A 27 7.08 -10.59 -10.75
N PRO A 28 6.42 -10.27 -9.61
CA PRO A 28 6.76 -9.09 -8.85
C PRO A 28 8.23 -9.21 -8.45
N LEU A 29 9.08 -8.44 -9.12
CA LEU A 29 10.52 -8.42 -8.86
C LEU A 29 10.66 -8.00 -7.41
N SER A 30 11.06 -8.94 -6.57
CA SER A 30 11.39 -8.66 -5.18
C SER A 30 12.41 -7.51 -5.18
N PRO A 31 12.24 -6.49 -4.33
CA PRO A 31 13.13 -5.35 -4.34
C PRO A 31 14.58 -5.82 -4.13
N PRO A 32 15.56 -5.19 -4.79
CA PRO A 32 16.95 -5.56 -4.61
C PRO A 32 17.34 -5.43 -3.12
N PRO A 33 18.12 -6.37 -2.58
CA PRO A 33 18.43 -6.40 -1.16
C PRO A 33 19.15 -5.11 -0.72
N ASN A 34 18.86 -4.65 0.50
CA ASN A 34 19.40 -3.42 1.09
C ASN A 34 19.02 -2.12 0.35
N SER A 35 17.98 -2.14 -0.47
CA SER A 35 17.39 -0.93 -1.05
C SER A 35 16.35 -0.30 -0.12
N THR A 36 16.02 0.97 -0.34
CA THR A 36 14.92 1.64 0.39
C THR A 36 13.61 0.87 0.29
N LEU A 37 13.34 0.24 -0.85
CA LEU A 37 12.13 -0.58 -1.05
C LEU A 37 12.21 -1.91 -0.29
N ASP A 38 13.38 -2.54 -0.22
CA ASP A 38 13.59 -3.75 0.61
C ASP A 38 13.37 -3.46 2.10
N TYR A 39 13.96 -2.38 2.62
CA TYR A 39 13.72 -1.97 4.01
C TYR A 39 12.26 -1.63 4.28
N LEU A 40 11.59 -0.97 3.34
CA LEU A 40 10.17 -0.69 3.46
C LEU A 40 9.37 -2.00 3.49
N ASP A 41 9.60 -2.91 2.55
CA ASP A 41 8.89 -4.19 2.47
C ASP A 41 9.08 -5.03 3.74
N ARG A 42 10.32 -5.12 4.24
CA ARG A 42 10.65 -5.80 5.50
C ARG A 42 9.96 -5.15 6.70
N THR A 43 9.89 -3.81 6.73
CA THR A 43 9.19 -3.07 7.79
C THR A 43 7.70 -3.37 7.76
N LEU A 44 7.06 -3.27 6.59
CA LEU A 44 5.65 -3.58 6.43
C LEU A 44 5.35 -5.05 6.77
N GLY A 45 6.22 -5.99 6.37
CA GLY A 45 6.09 -7.41 6.74
C GLY A 45 6.35 -7.69 8.23
N GLY A 46 7.12 -6.85 8.92
CA GLY A 46 7.23 -6.87 10.38
C GLY A 46 5.93 -6.42 11.05
N LEU A 47 5.36 -5.30 10.58
CA LEU A 47 4.09 -4.78 11.09
C LEU A 47 2.92 -5.74 10.84
N ASP A 48 2.84 -6.36 9.66
CA ASP A 48 1.82 -7.37 9.35
C ASP A 48 1.83 -8.52 10.35
N ARG A 49 3.02 -9.02 10.71
CA ARG A 49 3.17 -10.10 11.69
C ARG A 49 2.81 -9.66 13.11
N ALA A 50 3.22 -8.44 13.49
CA ALA A 50 2.87 -7.88 14.78
C ALA A 50 1.35 -7.68 14.92
N PHE A 51 0.68 -7.15 13.89
CA PHE A 51 -0.77 -6.96 13.91
C PHE A 51 -1.55 -8.26 13.76
N ALA A 52 -1.03 -9.24 13.02
CA ALA A 52 -1.57 -10.60 13.04
C ALA A 52 -1.58 -11.19 14.46
N PHE A 53 -0.50 -11.02 15.23
CA PHE A 53 -0.50 -11.41 16.63
C PHE A 53 -1.52 -10.60 17.45
N PHE A 54 -1.50 -9.28 17.36
CA PHE A 54 -2.40 -8.42 18.14
C PHE A 54 -3.89 -8.65 17.86
N ARG A 55 -4.28 -9.03 16.62
CA ARG A 55 -5.67 -9.41 16.31
C ARG A 55 -6.23 -10.53 17.19
N HIS A 56 -5.37 -11.42 17.68
CA HIS A 56 -5.80 -12.55 18.51
C HIS A 56 -5.74 -12.27 20.01
N VAL A 57 -5.00 -11.24 20.44
CA VAL A 57 -4.72 -10.99 21.86
C VAL A 57 -5.10 -9.60 22.33
N TYR A 58 -5.72 -8.76 21.50
CA TYR A 58 -5.99 -7.35 21.82
C TYR A 58 -6.85 -7.11 23.08
N GLN A 59 -7.51 -8.14 23.61
CA GLN A 59 -8.27 -8.10 24.86
C GLN A 59 -7.37 -8.16 26.10
N ASP A 60 -6.18 -8.75 25.96
CA ASP A 60 -5.24 -9.05 27.05
C ASP A 60 -3.95 -8.22 26.98
N VAL A 61 -3.82 -7.35 25.96
CA VAL A 61 -2.64 -6.49 25.82
C VAL A 61 -2.72 -5.29 26.76
N ASN A 62 -1.56 -4.83 27.22
CA ASN A 62 -1.44 -3.64 28.04
C ASN A 62 -1.66 -2.35 27.21
N LEU A 63 -1.90 -1.24 27.91
CA LEU A 63 -2.05 0.08 27.27
C LEU A 63 -0.86 0.45 26.37
N ASP A 64 0.38 0.08 26.72
CA ASP A 64 1.56 0.41 25.91
C ASP A 64 1.50 -0.20 24.51
N ALA A 65 1.04 -1.45 24.39
CA ALA A 65 0.85 -2.10 23.09
C ALA A 65 -0.20 -1.34 22.26
N ILE A 66 -1.28 -0.90 22.90
CA ILE A 66 -2.34 -0.12 22.24
C ILE A 66 -1.83 1.26 21.80
N ILE A 67 -1.08 1.96 22.65
CA ILE A 67 -0.41 3.21 22.28
C ILE A 67 0.54 2.98 21.12
N GLY A 68 1.32 1.90 21.13
CA GLY A 68 2.18 1.50 20.03
C GLY A 68 1.41 1.36 18.71
N THR A 69 0.27 0.67 18.72
CA THR A 69 -0.58 0.53 17.53
C THR A 69 -1.13 1.87 17.02
N ARG A 70 -1.50 2.81 17.91
CA ARG A 70 -1.91 4.18 17.54
C ARG A 70 -0.77 4.98 16.92
N ILE A 71 0.45 4.84 17.43
CA ILE A 71 1.63 5.49 16.85
C ILE A 71 1.85 5.00 15.41
N VAL A 72 1.66 3.70 15.15
CA VAL A 72 1.76 3.16 13.78
C VAL A 72 0.66 3.73 12.88
N GLU A 73 -0.60 3.75 13.32
CA GLU A 73 -1.72 4.38 12.59
C GLU A 73 -1.36 5.80 12.17
N ALA A 74 -0.97 6.64 13.15
CA ALA A 74 -0.63 8.03 12.92
C ALA A 74 0.58 8.20 11.98
N SER A 75 1.62 7.39 12.17
CA SER A 75 2.85 7.44 11.37
C SER A 75 2.59 7.12 9.90
N LEU A 76 1.81 6.07 9.63
CA LEU A 76 1.45 5.69 8.26
C LEU A 76 0.50 6.70 7.62
N ASN A 77 -0.39 7.32 8.39
CA ASN A 77 -1.23 8.41 7.90
C ASN A 77 -0.39 9.62 7.49
N VAL A 78 0.56 10.05 8.32
CA VAL A 78 1.49 11.14 8.01
C VAL A 78 2.34 10.80 6.78
N LEU A 79 2.82 9.56 6.65
CA LEU A 79 3.55 9.11 5.48
C LEU A 79 2.72 9.28 4.20
N LEU A 80 1.48 8.77 4.17
CA LEU A 80 0.58 8.87 3.03
C LEU A 80 0.28 10.34 2.67
N GLN A 81 0.04 11.19 3.66
CA GLN A 81 -0.19 12.63 3.44
C GLN A 81 1.04 13.32 2.85
N ARG A 82 2.25 13.01 3.35
CA ARG A 82 3.50 13.57 2.81
C ARG A 82 3.77 13.13 1.39
N LEU A 83 3.50 11.86 1.07
CA LEU A 83 3.64 11.34 -0.30
C LEU A 83 2.64 12.00 -1.26
N ALA A 84 1.41 12.21 -0.81
CA ALA A 84 0.38 12.94 -1.56
C ALA A 84 0.79 14.40 -1.80
N GLY A 85 1.18 15.12 -0.74
CA GLY A 85 1.55 16.53 -0.80
C GLY A 85 2.79 16.80 -1.66
N LYS A 86 3.69 15.81 -1.81
CA LYS A 86 4.84 15.88 -2.71
C LYS A 86 4.54 15.44 -4.14
N GLY A 87 3.33 14.96 -4.43
CA GLY A 87 2.94 14.49 -5.76
C GLY A 87 3.65 13.21 -6.23
N VAL A 88 4.19 12.41 -5.30
CA VAL A 88 5.00 11.22 -5.63
C VAL A 88 4.25 9.89 -5.51
N LEU A 89 2.96 9.93 -5.17
CA LEU A 89 2.14 8.71 -5.01
C LEU A 89 2.10 7.86 -6.29
N SER A 90 2.05 8.48 -7.47
CA SER A 90 2.05 7.79 -8.76
C SER A 90 3.38 7.09 -9.08
N SER A 91 4.48 7.53 -8.47
CA SER A 91 5.81 6.96 -8.64
C SER A 91 6.06 5.74 -7.75
N ILE A 92 5.14 5.44 -6.82
CA ILE A 92 5.24 4.29 -5.92
C ILE A 92 4.30 3.19 -6.43
N PRO A 93 4.75 1.91 -6.44
CA PRO A 93 3.87 0.81 -6.82
C PRO A 93 2.55 0.82 -6.04
N GLY A 94 1.43 0.72 -6.74
CA GLY A 94 0.09 0.77 -6.13
C GLY A 94 -0.11 -0.29 -5.04
N SER A 95 0.52 -1.47 -5.19
CA SER A 95 0.53 -2.53 -4.18
C SER A 95 1.14 -2.09 -2.85
N VAL A 96 2.24 -1.33 -2.88
CA VAL A 96 2.89 -0.79 -1.68
C VAL A 96 1.98 0.23 -0.99
N ILE A 97 1.36 1.13 -1.76
CA ILE A 97 0.42 2.11 -1.20
C ILE A 97 -0.80 1.44 -0.58
N SER A 98 -1.37 0.43 -1.26
CA SER A 98 -2.50 -0.35 -0.73
C SER A 98 -2.12 -1.08 0.56
N ARG A 99 -0.92 -1.67 0.62
CA ARG A 99 -0.44 -2.35 1.84
C ARG A 99 -0.23 -1.38 3.00
N ILE A 100 0.34 -0.20 2.77
CA ILE A 100 0.47 0.85 3.80
C ILE A 100 -0.91 1.24 4.35
N LYS A 101 -1.89 1.45 3.46
CA LYS A 101 -3.27 1.78 3.87
C LYS A 101 -3.90 0.66 4.70
N GLN A 102 -3.76 -0.59 4.26
CA GLN A 102 -4.28 -1.75 4.99
C GLN A 102 -3.69 -1.85 6.40
N ILE A 103 -2.37 -1.74 6.54
CA ILE A 103 -1.68 -1.80 7.84
C ILE A 103 -2.13 -0.65 8.74
N ARG A 104 -2.26 0.57 8.20
CA ARG A 104 -2.78 1.73 8.94
C ARG A 104 -4.19 1.45 9.48
N ASP A 105 -5.08 0.94 8.62
CA ASP A 105 -6.48 0.69 8.97
C ASP A 105 -6.60 -0.46 9.98
N GLU A 106 -5.75 -1.48 9.87
CA GLU A 106 -5.68 -2.56 10.85
C GLU A 106 -5.19 -2.07 12.22
N ALA A 107 -4.16 -1.22 12.25
CA ALA A 107 -3.67 -0.61 13.48
C ALA A 107 -4.76 0.22 14.19
N LYS A 108 -5.55 0.97 13.41
CA LYS A 108 -6.72 1.70 13.89
C LYS A 108 -7.76 0.75 14.50
N GLN A 109 -8.14 -0.29 13.77
CA GLN A 109 -9.16 -1.24 14.22
C GLN A 109 -8.78 -1.95 15.51
N ILE A 110 -7.53 -2.43 15.62
CA ILE A 110 -7.02 -3.09 16.83
C ILE A 110 -7.08 -2.12 18.02
N SER A 111 -6.57 -0.90 17.83
CA SER A 111 -6.53 0.09 18.91
C SER A 111 -7.91 0.62 19.31
N ASP A 112 -8.86 0.76 18.38
CA ASP A 112 -10.26 1.10 18.67
C ASP A 112 -10.93 -0.04 19.45
N ALA A 113 -10.74 -1.29 19.02
CA ALA A 113 -11.36 -2.46 19.62
C ALA A 113 -10.84 -2.78 21.03
N ALA A 114 -9.62 -2.39 21.36
CA ALA A 114 -9.01 -2.65 22.66
C ALA A 114 -9.49 -1.69 23.78
N ILE A 115 -10.02 -0.51 23.44
CA ILE A 115 -10.39 0.53 24.42
C ILE A 115 -11.27 0.00 25.57
N PRO A 116 -12.37 -0.74 25.31
CA PRO A 116 -13.24 -1.24 26.38
C PRO A 116 -12.50 -2.16 27.35
N TYR A 117 -11.55 -2.97 26.85
CA TYR A 117 -10.79 -3.91 27.65
C TYR A 117 -9.74 -3.18 28.51
N ILE A 118 -9.11 -2.13 27.99
CA ILE A 118 -8.18 -1.31 28.79
C ILE A 118 -8.94 -0.58 29.91
N ILE A 119 -10.10 0.01 29.62
CA ILE A 119 -10.92 0.68 30.65
C ILE A 119 -11.29 -0.30 31.77
N GLN A 120 -11.62 -1.55 31.41
CA GLN A 120 -11.99 -2.58 32.37
C GLN A 120 -10.80 -3.11 33.17
N ASN A 121 -9.68 -3.41 32.50
CA ASN A 121 -8.54 -4.12 33.08
C ASN A 121 -7.53 -3.18 33.75
N GLN A 122 -7.49 -1.92 33.35
CA GLN A 122 -6.54 -0.89 33.80
C GLN A 122 -7.25 0.45 34.05
N PRO A 123 -8.26 0.49 34.95
CA PRO A 123 -9.09 1.68 35.18
C PRO A 123 -8.27 2.89 35.66
N GLU A 124 -7.10 2.69 36.25
CA GLU A 124 -6.19 3.75 36.72
C GLU A 124 -5.75 4.73 35.62
N TYR A 125 -5.81 4.34 34.34
CA TYR A 125 -5.51 5.24 33.23
C TYR A 125 -6.69 6.12 32.80
N TYR A 126 -7.88 5.89 33.35
CA TYR A 126 -9.14 6.58 33.00
C TYR A 126 -9.84 7.23 34.20
N ALA A 127 -9.23 7.16 35.39
CA ALA A 127 -9.76 7.70 36.65
C ALA A 127 -9.52 9.21 36.81
#